data_AF-A0A7V6SNQ5-F1
#
_entry.id   AF-A0A7V6SNQ5-F1
#
_cell.length_a   1.000
_cell.length_b   1.000
_cell.length_c   1.000
_cell.angle_alpha   90.00
_cell.angle_beta   90.00
_cell.angle_gamma   90.00
#
_symmetry.space_group_name_H-M   'P 1'
#
loop_
_entity.id
_entity.type
_entity.pdbx_description
1 polymer ?
#
loop_
_entity_poly.entity_id
_entity_poly.type
_entity_poly.pdbx_seq_one_letter_code
_entity_poly.pdbx_strand_id
1 'polypeptide(L)'
;MQDQYGRTIDYLRISVTDFCNLRCHYCMPAEGVLPVHHDDKLTLEELYHITHLFVENGITKVRITGGEPLIRKGIEYFIASLGLLHKIKDLTMTTNALLLTLEKAQRLKAGGLTRVNISLDSLDQDSYRRITRGGDFAAALDGLRNALQVGFKVKINVVLLKDINDREIVDFVELTKKYPIDVRFIEVMPIGPTAHFSKKHYMSAREVLEKVALTPLETQEKSSPARLYTAENAIGRVGLIRPLSCRFCHECNRLRLTSDGQLKPCLLSDLSIDLKTPLRNGEDLQPYLDRTLSLKPEKHHVEEGNSTSLPMHRIGG
;
A
#
# COMPACT_ATOMS: atom_id res chain seq x y z
N MET A 1 0.23 19.86 6.78
CA MET A 1 -0.16 20.55 5.52
C MET A 1 -1.66 20.49 5.29
N GLN A 2 -2.22 21.43 4.53
CA GLN A 2 -3.60 21.39 4.03
C GLN A 2 -3.62 21.52 2.51
N ASP A 3 -4.63 20.94 1.86
CA ASP A 3 -4.89 21.16 0.44
C ASP A 3 -5.97 22.22 0.20
N GLN A 4 -6.28 22.50 -1.07
CA GLN A 4 -7.28 23.49 -1.49
C GLN A 4 -8.73 23.19 -1.04
N TYR A 5 -9.01 21.99 -0.53
CA TYR A 5 -10.33 21.58 -0.02
C TYR A 5 -10.35 21.49 1.51
N GLY A 6 -9.31 21.99 2.19
CA GLY A 6 -9.20 21.97 3.64
C GLY A 6 -8.87 20.60 4.24
N ARG A 7 -8.47 19.62 3.42
CA ARG A 7 -8.07 18.29 3.92
C ARG A 7 -6.69 18.38 4.55
N THR A 8 -6.55 17.89 5.77
CA THR A 8 -5.24 17.76 6.41
C THR A 8 -4.47 16.61 5.76
N ILE A 9 -3.30 16.92 5.21
CA ILE A 9 -2.39 15.97 4.60
C ILE A 9 -1.27 15.65 5.59
N ASP A 10 -1.31 14.45 6.16
CA ASP A 10 -0.39 13.96 7.20
C ASP A 10 0.20 12.57 6.86
N TYR A 11 -0.08 12.03 5.67
CA TYR A 11 0.32 10.69 5.28
C TYR A 11 1.05 10.66 3.92
N LEU A 12 2.34 10.28 3.96
CA LEU A 12 3.16 10.03 2.78
C LEU A 12 3.30 8.52 2.51
N ARG A 13 3.11 8.11 1.26
CA ARG A 13 3.44 6.76 0.78
C ARG A 13 4.61 6.82 -0.19
N ILE A 14 5.61 5.98 0.01
CA ILE A 14 6.87 6.02 -0.73
C ILE A 14 7.11 4.67 -1.42
N SER A 15 7.18 4.68 -2.74
CA SER A 15 7.64 3.56 -3.55
C SER A 15 9.16 3.59 -3.62
N VAL A 16 9.85 2.62 -3.01
CA VAL A 16 11.33 2.59 -2.97
C VAL A 16 11.96 1.89 -4.18
N THR A 17 11.14 1.25 -5.01
CA THR A 17 11.56 0.50 -6.19
C THR A 17 10.33 0.17 -7.05
N ASP A 18 10.50 0.02 -8.36
CA ASP A 18 9.44 -0.49 -9.25
C ASP A 18 9.53 -2.02 -9.43
N PHE A 19 10.63 -2.63 -9.01
CA PHE A 19 10.82 -4.06 -9.15
C PHE A 19 9.96 -4.82 -8.14
N CYS A 20 9.57 -6.03 -8.51
CA CYS A 20 8.87 -6.97 -7.65
C CYS A 20 9.37 -8.38 -7.95
N ASN A 21 9.35 -9.25 -6.95
CA ASN A 21 9.60 -10.69 -7.08
C ASN A 21 8.33 -11.49 -7.44
N LEU A 22 7.18 -10.82 -7.60
CA LEU A 22 5.91 -11.40 -8.07
C LEU A 22 5.42 -10.71 -9.35
N ARG A 23 4.45 -11.33 -10.06
CA ARG A 23 3.85 -10.80 -11.29
C ARG A 23 2.32 -10.86 -11.22
N CYS A 24 1.73 -10.33 -10.14
CA CYS A 24 0.30 -10.47 -9.88
C CYS A 24 -0.57 -9.90 -11.02
N HIS A 25 -1.61 -10.64 -11.42
CA HIS A 25 -2.44 -10.33 -12.59
C HIS A 25 -3.08 -8.93 -12.58
N TYR A 26 -3.40 -8.40 -11.39
CA TYR A 26 -4.04 -7.08 -11.24
C TYR A 26 -3.03 -5.93 -11.06
N CYS A 27 -1.72 -6.21 -11.03
CA CYS A 27 -0.69 -5.25 -10.60
C CYS A 27 0.45 -5.05 -11.60
N MET A 28 0.98 -6.14 -12.16
CA MET A 28 2.17 -6.12 -13.01
C MET A 28 1.95 -6.96 -14.28
N PRO A 29 2.43 -6.50 -15.46
CA PRO A 29 2.47 -7.31 -16.68
C PRO A 29 3.21 -8.64 -16.48
N ALA A 30 2.92 -9.64 -17.32
CA ALA A 30 3.51 -10.97 -17.16
C ALA A 30 5.04 -10.95 -17.40
N GLU A 31 5.44 -10.10 -18.34
CA GLU A 31 6.80 -9.84 -18.78
C GLU A 31 7.61 -9.08 -17.71
N GLY A 32 6.92 -8.51 -16.69
CA GLY A 32 7.52 -7.73 -15.63
C GLY A 32 7.79 -6.27 -16.00
N VAL A 33 8.89 -5.74 -15.48
CA VAL A 33 9.30 -4.34 -15.67
C VAL A 33 10.62 -4.36 -16.43
N LEU A 34 10.72 -3.53 -17.48
CA LEU A 34 11.97 -3.35 -18.20
C LEU A 34 13.03 -2.75 -17.24
N PRO A 35 14.31 -3.16 -17.37
CA PRO A 35 15.39 -2.50 -16.67
C PRO A 35 15.39 -1.01 -16.99
N VAL A 36 15.48 -0.19 -15.96
CA VAL A 36 15.64 1.26 -16.03
C VAL A 36 17.02 1.61 -15.50
N HIS A 37 17.63 2.71 -15.97
CA HIS A 37 18.96 3.08 -15.51
C HIS A 37 18.92 3.43 -14.03
N HIS A 38 19.99 3.12 -13.29
CA HIS A 38 20.05 3.40 -11.86
C HIS A 38 19.82 4.89 -11.57
N ASP A 39 20.35 5.77 -12.43
CA ASP A 39 20.22 7.22 -12.35
C ASP A 39 18.78 7.71 -12.57
N ASP A 40 17.90 6.87 -13.14
CA ASP A 40 16.48 7.20 -13.29
C ASP A 40 15.73 7.12 -11.96
N LYS A 41 16.32 6.49 -10.93
CA LYS A 41 15.71 6.27 -9.62
C LYS A 41 16.32 7.13 -8.53
N LEU A 42 15.50 7.43 -7.53
CA LEU A 42 15.98 8.06 -6.32
C LEU A 42 16.83 7.07 -5.50
N THR A 43 17.94 7.54 -4.96
CA THR A 43 18.70 6.80 -3.95
C THR A 43 17.94 6.76 -2.62
N LEU A 44 18.38 5.92 -1.68
CA LEU A 44 17.75 5.88 -0.35
C LEU A 44 18.03 7.17 0.44
N GLU A 45 19.17 7.81 0.17
CA GLU A 45 19.57 9.10 0.73
C GLU A 45 18.69 10.24 0.18
N GLU A 46 18.44 10.25 -1.14
CA GLU A 46 17.52 11.20 -1.77
C GLU A 46 16.09 11.02 -1.25
N LEU A 47 15.62 9.77 -1.13
CA LEU A 47 14.33 9.45 -0.52
C LEU A 47 14.25 9.91 0.94
N TYR A 48 15.33 9.76 1.71
CA TYR A 48 15.40 10.22 3.08
C TYR A 48 15.28 11.74 3.14
N HIS A 49 16.02 12.47 2.30
CA HIS A 49 15.98 13.94 2.26
C HIS A 49 14.57 14.46 1.95
N ILE A 50 13.92 13.90 0.92
CA ILE A 50 12.53 14.24 0.60
C ILE A 50 11.62 13.89 1.77
N THR A 51 11.73 12.69 2.35
CA THR A 51 10.86 12.27 3.46
C THR A 51 11.02 13.19 4.67
N HIS A 52 12.24 13.59 5.00
CA HIS A 52 12.53 14.52 6.08
C HIS A 52 11.82 15.86 5.87
N LEU A 53 11.92 16.46 4.67
CA LEU A 53 11.20 17.70 4.33
C LEU A 53 9.68 17.58 4.55
N PHE A 54 9.09 16.46 4.13
CA PHE A 54 7.66 16.21 4.29
C PHE A 54 7.26 16.06 5.76
N VAL A 55 8.09 15.40 6.55
CA VAL A 55 7.90 15.24 8.00
C VAL A 55 7.98 16.60 8.70
N GLU A 56 8.92 17.47 8.30
CA GLU A 56 9.01 18.84 8.80
C GLU A 56 7.77 19.67 8.45
N ASN A 57 7.14 19.40 7.31
CA ASN A 57 5.88 20.00 6.87
C ASN A 57 4.61 19.35 7.51
N GLY A 58 4.78 18.40 8.43
CA GLY A 58 3.68 17.83 9.22
C GLY A 58 3.14 16.48 8.71
N ILE A 59 3.87 15.77 7.85
CA ILE A 59 3.64 14.33 7.69
C ILE A 59 4.00 13.63 9.01
N THR A 60 3.07 12.82 9.49
CA THR A 60 3.27 12.00 10.71
C THR A 60 3.12 10.50 10.44
N LYS A 61 2.55 10.12 9.29
CA LYS A 61 2.39 8.72 8.85
C LYS A 61 3.23 8.51 7.60
N VAL A 62 4.12 7.53 7.61
CA VAL A 62 4.94 7.16 6.44
C VAL A 62 4.72 5.68 6.14
N ARG A 63 4.36 5.38 4.88
CA ARG A 63 4.26 4.01 4.40
C ARG A 63 5.27 3.73 3.32
N ILE A 64 6.10 2.73 3.56
CA ILE A 64 7.05 2.19 2.61
C ILE A 64 6.38 1.08 1.78
N THR A 65 6.59 1.15 0.47
CA THR A 65 6.05 0.25 -0.55
C THR A 65 7.05 0.23 -1.72
N GLY A 66 6.64 -0.21 -2.90
CA GLY A 66 7.45 -0.34 -4.10
C GLY A 66 6.57 -0.96 -5.19
N GLY A 67 7.21 -1.75 -6.04
CA GLY A 67 6.78 -3.13 -6.25
C GLY A 67 6.90 -3.89 -4.94
N GLU A 68 8.03 -4.55 -4.69
CA GLU A 68 8.32 -5.20 -3.39
C GLU A 68 9.46 -4.48 -2.65
N PRO A 69 9.21 -3.80 -1.51
CA PRO A 69 10.27 -3.05 -0.83
C PRO A 69 11.42 -3.92 -0.30
N LEU A 70 11.18 -5.19 0.07
CA LEU A 70 12.21 -6.03 0.66
C LEU A 70 13.31 -6.46 -0.33
N ILE A 71 13.14 -6.25 -1.64
CA ILE A 71 14.20 -6.46 -2.64
C ILE A 71 15.18 -5.27 -2.70
N ARG A 72 14.79 -4.09 -2.20
CA ARG A 72 15.62 -2.89 -2.27
C ARG A 72 16.77 -3.05 -1.29
N LYS A 73 18.00 -3.16 -1.82
CA LYS A 73 19.21 -3.23 -1.00
C LYS A 73 19.29 -2.01 -0.08
N GLY A 74 19.61 -2.25 1.19
CA GLY A 74 19.73 -1.20 2.21
C GLY A 74 18.40 -0.76 2.85
N ILE A 75 17.28 -1.43 2.56
CA ILE A 75 15.97 -1.05 3.09
C ILE A 75 15.93 -1.03 4.62
N GLU A 76 16.64 -1.93 5.30
CA GLU A 76 16.71 -1.98 6.76
C GLU A 76 17.35 -0.72 7.34
N TYR A 77 18.43 -0.24 6.72
CA TYR A 77 19.10 1.01 7.11
C TYR A 77 18.21 2.22 6.84
N PHE A 78 17.53 2.25 5.69
CA PHE A 78 16.60 3.33 5.36
C PHE A 78 15.47 3.42 6.38
N ILE A 79 14.88 2.28 6.76
CA ILE A 79 13.85 2.21 7.80
C ILE A 79 14.40 2.71 9.14
N ALA A 80 15.60 2.28 9.54
CA ALA A 80 16.24 2.75 10.76
C ALA A 80 16.45 4.27 10.75
N SER A 81 16.92 4.85 9.65
CA SER A 81 17.07 6.31 9.50
C SER A 81 15.74 7.04 9.61
N LEU A 82 14.66 6.51 9.01
CA LEU A 82 13.33 7.09 9.18
C LEU A 82 12.79 6.94 10.61
N GLY A 83 13.11 5.85 11.30
CA GLY A 83 12.72 5.61 12.68
C GLY A 83 13.31 6.62 13.67
N LEU A 84 14.41 7.29 13.32
CA LEU A 84 15.00 8.38 14.10
C LEU A 84 14.20 9.69 13.98
N LEU A 85 13.31 9.83 13.01
CA LEU A 85 12.47 11.01 12.82
C LEU A 85 11.30 10.97 13.81
N HIS A 86 11.49 11.51 15.02
CA HIS A 86 10.51 11.45 16.12
C HIS A 86 9.11 12.02 15.79
N LYS A 87 8.99 12.85 14.76
CA LYS A 87 7.70 13.36 14.26
C LYS A 87 6.87 12.29 13.52
N ILE A 88 7.50 11.22 13.03
CA ILE A 88 6.80 10.06 12.46
C ILE A 88 6.19 9.24 13.60
N LYS A 89 4.86 9.23 13.67
CA LYS A 89 4.06 8.49 14.65
C LYS A 89 3.68 7.09 14.17
N ASP A 90 3.66 6.88 12.85
CA ASP A 90 3.30 5.60 12.24
C ASP A 90 4.18 5.32 11.02
N LEU A 91 5.22 4.49 11.23
CA LEU A 91 6.04 3.93 10.16
C LEU A 91 5.54 2.53 9.83
N THR A 92 5.06 2.34 8.59
CA THR A 92 4.46 1.08 8.11
C THR A 92 5.13 0.63 6.81
N MET A 93 5.16 -0.67 6.55
CA MET A 93 5.59 -1.25 5.27
C MET A 93 4.48 -2.10 4.65
N THR A 94 4.25 -2.00 3.34
CA THR A 94 3.46 -2.99 2.58
C THR A 94 4.40 -3.95 1.85
N THR A 95 4.25 -5.26 2.03
CA THR A 95 5.11 -6.29 1.42
C THR A 95 4.29 -7.54 1.08
N ASN A 96 4.74 -8.35 0.11
CA ASN A 96 4.24 -9.71 -0.12
C ASN A 96 4.84 -10.76 0.85
N ALA A 97 5.76 -10.34 1.72
CA ALA A 97 6.38 -11.11 2.79
C ALA A 97 7.29 -12.28 2.38
N LEU A 98 7.46 -12.60 1.08
CA LEU A 98 8.32 -13.70 0.63
C LEU A 98 9.77 -13.59 1.13
N LEU A 99 10.26 -12.35 1.26
CA LEU A 99 11.63 -12.05 1.70
C LEU A 99 11.70 -11.60 3.16
N LEU A 100 10.60 -11.71 3.91
CA LEU A 100 10.53 -11.30 5.31
C LEU A 100 11.02 -12.42 6.22
N THR A 101 12.33 -12.68 6.17
CA THR A 101 12.98 -13.61 7.10
C THR A 101 12.86 -13.09 8.53
N LEU A 102 12.99 -13.98 9.52
CA LEU A 102 12.94 -13.61 10.94
C LEU A 102 13.97 -12.52 11.29
N GLU A 103 15.20 -12.66 10.80
CA GLU A 103 16.26 -11.67 10.99
C GLU A 103 15.90 -10.32 10.37
N LYS A 104 15.38 -10.30 9.14
CA LYS A 104 14.97 -9.05 8.48
C LYS A 104 13.82 -8.40 9.23
N ALA A 105 12.84 -9.18 9.69
CA ALA A 105 11.73 -8.71 10.51
C ALA A 105 12.23 -8.06 11.83
N GLN A 106 13.19 -8.69 12.52
CA GLN A 106 13.81 -8.13 13.72
C GLN A 106 14.52 -6.81 13.46
N ARG A 107 15.34 -6.73 12.39
CA ARG A 107 16.05 -5.49 12.02
C ARG A 107 15.09 -4.36 11.68
N LEU A 108 14.04 -4.65 10.91
CA LEU A 108 13.00 -3.67 10.58
C LEU A 108 12.26 -3.17 11.83
N LYS A 109 11.93 -4.08 12.76
CA LYS A 109 11.29 -3.73 14.04
C LYS A 109 12.19 -2.84 14.89
N ALA A 110 13.47 -3.21 15.01
CA ALA A 110 14.48 -2.43 15.73
C ALA A 110 14.70 -1.04 15.11
N GLY A 111 14.58 -0.93 13.79
CA GLY A 111 14.63 0.34 13.05
C GLY A 111 13.38 1.22 13.21
N GLY A 112 12.43 0.87 14.07
CA GLY A 112 11.24 1.69 14.35
C GLY A 112 10.02 1.37 13.48
N LEU A 113 10.07 0.33 12.64
CA LEU A 113 8.88 -0.13 11.92
C LEU A 113 7.83 -0.64 12.92
N THR A 114 6.63 -0.08 12.88
CA THR A 114 5.60 -0.41 13.89
C THR A 114 4.62 -1.48 13.41
N ARG A 115 4.36 -1.50 12.09
CA ARG A 115 3.30 -2.29 11.46
C ARG A 115 3.73 -2.77 10.08
N VAL A 116 3.30 -3.99 9.73
CA VAL A 116 3.41 -4.52 8.38
C VAL A 116 2.02 -4.81 7.78
N ASN A 117 1.87 -4.43 6.53
CA ASN A 117 0.73 -4.74 5.68
C ASN A 117 1.16 -5.83 4.70
N ILE A 118 0.73 -7.05 4.93
CA ILE A 118 1.08 -8.21 4.10
C ILE A 118 0.01 -8.36 3.02
N SER A 119 0.43 -8.34 1.75
CA SER A 119 -0.44 -8.67 0.62
C SER A 119 -0.48 -10.19 0.45
N LEU A 120 -1.63 -10.80 0.76
CA LEU A 120 -1.87 -12.23 0.66
C LEU A 120 -3.28 -12.44 0.11
N ASP A 121 -3.39 -12.71 -1.19
CA ASP A 121 -4.69 -12.74 -1.87
C ASP A 121 -5.38 -14.11 -1.86
N SER A 122 -4.73 -15.14 -1.29
CA SER A 122 -5.25 -16.51 -1.25
C SER A 122 -4.61 -17.26 -0.08
N LEU A 123 -5.41 -18.08 0.60
CA LEU A 123 -4.98 -19.09 1.57
C LEU A 123 -4.88 -20.48 0.94
N ASP A 124 -5.43 -20.65 -0.27
CA ASP A 124 -5.17 -21.80 -1.13
C ASP A 124 -3.87 -21.62 -1.94
N GLN A 125 -3.05 -22.67 -1.99
CA GLN A 125 -1.73 -22.61 -2.64
C GLN A 125 -1.84 -22.43 -4.16
N ASP A 126 -2.80 -23.09 -4.81
CA ASP A 126 -2.93 -23.06 -6.27
C ASP A 126 -3.51 -21.73 -6.73
N SER A 127 -4.54 -21.22 -6.04
CA SER A 127 -5.06 -19.87 -6.24
C SER A 127 -3.99 -18.81 -5.99
N TYR A 128 -3.18 -18.93 -4.94
CA TYR A 128 -2.07 -18.01 -4.69
C TYR A 128 -1.07 -18.01 -5.85
N ARG A 129 -0.61 -19.18 -6.29
CA ARG A 129 0.30 -19.32 -7.43
C ARG A 129 -0.32 -18.76 -8.71
N ARG A 130 -1.61 -18.98 -8.93
CA ARG A 130 -2.33 -18.43 -10.09
C ARG A 130 -2.36 -16.91 -10.06
N ILE A 131 -2.78 -16.30 -8.96
CA ILE A 131 -2.89 -14.84 -8.81
C ILE A 131 -1.52 -14.17 -9.01
N THR A 132 -0.48 -14.73 -8.39
CA THR A 132 0.88 -14.15 -8.34
C THR A 132 1.77 -14.51 -9.54
N ARG A 133 1.29 -15.43 -10.39
CA ARG A 133 2.04 -16.09 -11.49
C ARG A 133 3.28 -16.83 -10.99
N GLY A 134 3.08 -17.75 -10.05
CA GLY A 134 4.09 -18.70 -9.59
C GLY A 134 4.78 -18.37 -8.28
N GLY A 135 4.24 -17.42 -7.49
CA GLY A 135 4.79 -17.08 -6.18
C GLY A 135 4.80 -18.25 -5.20
N ASP A 136 5.77 -18.24 -4.29
CA ASP A 136 5.92 -19.25 -3.24
C ASP A 136 4.98 -18.95 -2.06
N PHE A 137 3.93 -19.76 -1.93
CA PHE A 137 2.94 -19.63 -0.87
C PHE A 137 3.52 -19.95 0.51
N ALA A 138 4.39 -20.95 0.62
CA ALA A 138 4.99 -21.34 1.89
C ALA A 138 5.87 -20.20 2.44
N ALA A 139 6.69 -19.59 1.58
CA ALA A 139 7.49 -18.43 1.95
C ALA A 139 6.64 -17.23 2.39
N ALA A 140 5.49 -16.97 1.76
CA ALA A 140 4.57 -15.92 2.17
C ALA A 140 3.98 -16.17 3.57
N LEU A 141 3.58 -17.41 3.87
CA LEU A 141 3.09 -17.80 5.19
C LEU A 141 4.18 -17.73 6.26
N ASP A 142 5.41 -18.13 5.93
CA ASP A 142 6.54 -18.01 6.85
C ASP A 142 6.87 -16.54 7.14
N GLY A 143 6.80 -15.66 6.13
CA GLY A 143 6.91 -14.22 6.32
C GLY A 143 5.84 -13.65 7.26
N LEU A 144 4.59 -14.10 7.11
CA LEU A 144 3.50 -13.76 8.04
C LEU A 144 3.78 -14.23 9.47
N ARG A 145 4.24 -15.47 9.64
CA ARG A 145 4.60 -16.03 10.96
C ARG A 145 5.75 -15.26 11.60
N ASN A 146 6.80 -14.97 10.84
CA ASN A 146 7.93 -14.15 11.30
C ASN A 146 7.48 -12.77 11.77
N ALA A 147 6.57 -12.13 11.02
CA ALA A 147 6.03 -10.83 11.39
C ALA A 147 5.26 -10.86 12.73
N LEU A 148 4.44 -11.89 12.94
CA LEU A 148 3.72 -12.11 14.19
C LEU A 148 4.69 -12.40 15.34
N GLN A 149 5.70 -13.25 15.11
CA GLN A 149 6.68 -13.66 16.10
C GLN A 149 7.49 -12.48 16.66
N VAL A 150 7.86 -11.52 15.82
CA VAL A 150 8.58 -10.30 16.29
C VAL A 150 7.65 -9.23 16.87
N GLY A 151 6.34 -9.50 16.95
CA GLY A 151 5.36 -8.60 17.53
C GLY A 151 5.06 -7.37 16.66
N PHE A 152 5.05 -7.49 15.33
CA PHE A 152 4.46 -6.44 14.50
C PHE A 152 2.94 -6.41 14.70
N LYS A 153 2.36 -5.21 14.60
CA LYS A 153 0.95 -5.13 14.23
C LYS A 153 0.85 -5.62 12.78
N VAL A 154 0.03 -6.61 12.50
CA VAL A 154 -0.09 -7.20 11.16
C VAL A 154 -1.47 -6.88 10.58
N LYS A 155 -1.46 -6.41 9.33
CA LYS A 155 -2.66 -6.30 8.49
C LYS A 155 -2.48 -7.18 7.26
N ILE A 156 -3.43 -8.05 6.97
CA ILE A 156 -3.50 -8.78 5.71
C ILE A 156 -4.39 -7.99 4.75
N ASN A 157 -3.84 -7.62 3.61
CA ASN A 157 -4.59 -7.02 2.51
C ASN A 157 -4.91 -8.12 1.48
N VAL A 158 -6.19 -8.27 1.17
CA VAL A 158 -6.73 -9.23 0.21
C VAL A 158 -7.44 -8.43 -0.88
N VAL A 159 -6.92 -8.45 -2.11
CA VAL A 159 -7.64 -7.91 -3.27
C VAL A 159 -8.71 -8.93 -3.67
N LEU A 160 -9.97 -8.53 -3.61
CA LEU A 160 -11.09 -9.39 -4.00
C LEU A 160 -11.13 -9.55 -5.51
N LEU A 161 -11.07 -10.79 -5.95
CA LEU A 161 -11.09 -11.20 -7.35
C LEU A 161 -12.20 -12.24 -7.54
N LYS A 162 -13.28 -11.80 -8.20
CA LYS A 162 -14.43 -12.65 -8.51
C LYS A 162 -14.01 -13.89 -9.30
N ASP A 163 -14.57 -15.04 -8.92
CA ASP A 163 -14.31 -16.35 -9.51
C ASP A 163 -12.86 -16.84 -9.34
N ILE A 164 -12.08 -16.21 -8.45
CA ILE A 164 -10.70 -16.58 -8.14
C ILE A 164 -10.54 -16.86 -6.65
N ASN A 165 -10.67 -15.84 -5.78
CA ASN A 165 -10.46 -15.96 -4.34
C ASN A 165 -11.70 -15.62 -3.50
N ASP A 166 -12.84 -15.35 -4.15
CA ASP A 166 -14.05 -14.91 -3.46
C ASP A 166 -14.69 -16.02 -2.60
N ARG A 167 -14.31 -17.28 -2.85
CA ARG A 167 -14.72 -18.43 -2.02
C ARG A 167 -14.00 -18.47 -0.67
N GLU A 168 -12.82 -17.84 -0.57
CA GLU A 168 -11.94 -17.86 0.61
C GLU A 168 -12.27 -16.73 1.60
N ILE A 169 -13.29 -15.91 1.33
CA ILE A 169 -13.69 -14.79 2.19
C ILE A 169 -13.92 -15.26 3.63
N VAL A 170 -14.63 -16.39 3.81
CA VAL A 170 -14.91 -16.96 5.13
C VAL A 170 -13.60 -17.37 5.82
N ASP A 171 -12.71 -18.06 5.11
CA ASP A 171 -11.43 -18.54 5.65
C ASP A 171 -10.54 -17.40 6.13
N PHE A 172 -10.50 -16.29 5.37
CA PHE A 172 -9.80 -15.08 5.78
C PHE A 172 -10.42 -14.45 7.03
N VAL A 173 -11.75 -14.43 7.17
CA VAL A 173 -12.39 -13.94 8.40
C VAL A 173 -12.06 -14.85 9.58
N GLU A 174 -12.05 -16.17 9.40
CA GLU A 174 -11.67 -17.13 10.44
C GLU A 174 -10.23 -16.92 10.95
N LEU A 175 -9.30 -16.42 10.13
CA LEU A 175 -7.96 -16.05 10.60
C LEU A 175 -8.00 -14.96 11.68
N THR A 176 -8.95 -14.03 11.63
CA THR A 176 -9.10 -12.97 12.65
C THR A 176 -9.54 -13.51 14.00
N LYS A 177 -10.14 -14.71 14.06
CA LYS A 177 -10.47 -15.40 15.31
C LYS A 177 -9.26 -16.11 15.91
N LYS A 178 -8.31 -16.54 15.07
CA LYS A 178 -7.11 -17.28 15.48
C LYS A 178 -5.96 -16.36 15.88
N TYR A 179 -5.84 -15.20 15.23
CA TYR A 179 -4.70 -14.30 15.40
C TYR A 179 -5.15 -12.84 15.59
N PRO A 180 -4.35 -12.02 16.30
CA PRO A 180 -4.61 -10.58 16.48
C PRO A 180 -4.25 -9.79 15.20
N ILE A 181 -4.86 -10.15 14.07
CA ILE A 181 -4.58 -9.56 12.75
C ILE A 181 -5.80 -8.82 12.21
N ASP A 182 -5.54 -7.74 11.49
CA ASP A 182 -6.59 -7.10 10.71
C ASP A 182 -6.62 -7.69 9.29
N VAL A 183 -7.75 -8.20 8.84
CA VAL A 183 -7.96 -8.56 7.44
C VAL A 183 -8.67 -7.42 6.72
N ARG A 184 -8.18 -7.05 5.53
CA ARG A 184 -8.70 -5.96 4.71
C ARG A 184 -9.03 -6.48 3.32
N PHE A 185 -10.32 -6.55 3.02
CA PHE A 185 -10.80 -6.85 1.68
C PHE A 185 -10.85 -5.57 0.86
N ILE A 186 -10.26 -5.61 -0.33
CA ILE A 186 -10.06 -4.45 -1.19
C ILE A 186 -10.71 -4.72 -2.54
N GLU A 187 -11.55 -3.80 -3.01
CA GLU A 187 -12.06 -3.88 -4.38
C GLU A 187 -10.91 -3.70 -5.38
N VAL A 188 -10.82 -4.61 -6.34
CA VAL A 188 -9.82 -4.50 -7.40
C VAL A 188 -10.09 -3.26 -8.25
N MET A 189 -9.08 -2.40 -8.40
CA MET A 189 -9.17 -1.17 -9.19
C MET A 189 -8.67 -1.42 -10.63
N PRO A 190 -9.34 -0.84 -11.66
CA PRO A 190 -8.89 -0.92 -13.04
C PRO A 190 -7.79 0.10 -13.30
N ILE A 191 -6.53 -0.29 -13.03
CA ILE A 191 -5.36 0.59 -13.14
C ILE A 191 -4.42 0.09 -14.25
N GLY A 192 -3.94 1.01 -15.09
CA GLY A 192 -2.87 0.76 -16.05
C GLY A 192 -3.12 -0.43 -16.99
N PRO A 193 -2.06 -1.13 -17.42
CA PRO A 193 -2.14 -2.24 -18.39
C PRO A 193 -3.01 -3.43 -17.92
N THR A 194 -3.26 -3.57 -16.62
CA THR A 194 -4.02 -4.68 -16.04
C THR A 194 -5.51 -4.36 -15.86
N ALA A 195 -5.97 -3.19 -16.31
CA ALA A 195 -7.35 -2.72 -16.13
C ALA A 195 -8.40 -3.70 -16.67
N HIS A 196 -8.15 -4.36 -17.80
CA HIS A 196 -9.07 -5.36 -18.37
C HIS A 196 -9.28 -6.55 -17.41
N PHE A 197 -8.19 -7.05 -16.80
CA PHE A 197 -8.26 -8.12 -15.81
C PHE A 197 -9.09 -7.69 -14.59
N SER A 198 -8.80 -6.51 -14.04
CA SER A 198 -9.54 -5.97 -12.89
C SER A 198 -11.03 -5.81 -13.18
N LYS A 199 -11.41 -5.31 -14.37
CA LYS A 199 -12.81 -5.17 -14.78
C LYS A 199 -13.52 -6.52 -14.88
N LYS A 200 -12.86 -7.51 -15.47
CA LYS A 200 -13.41 -8.87 -15.62
C LYS A 200 -13.66 -9.56 -14.28
N HIS A 201 -12.78 -9.36 -13.31
CA HIS A 201 -12.81 -10.03 -12.00
C HIS A 201 -13.29 -9.11 -10.87
N TYR A 202 -14.01 -8.03 -11.19
CA TYR A 202 -14.53 -7.11 -10.19
C TYR A 202 -15.62 -7.77 -9.34
N MET A 203 -15.55 -7.52 -8.03
CA MET A 203 -16.53 -7.86 -7.01
C MET A 203 -16.61 -6.69 -6.02
N SER A 204 -17.81 -6.33 -5.58
CA SER A 204 -17.99 -5.30 -4.57
C SER A 204 -17.56 -5.85 -3.22
N ALA A 205 -16.81 -5.08 -2.42
CA ALA A 205 -16.46 -5.56 -1.08
C ALA A 205 -17.67 -5.63 -0.14
N ARG A 206 -18.84 -5.09 -0.53
CA ARG A 206 -20.11 -5.30 0.17
C ARG A 206 -20.54 -6.76 0.17
N GLU A 207 -20.18 -7.54 -0.86
CA GLU A 207 -20.51 -8.97 -0.95
C GLU A 207 -19.89 -9.78 0.20
N VAL A 208 -18.82 -9.27 0.84
CA VAL A 208 -18.27 -9.85 2.08
C VAL A 208 -19.31 -9.89 3.20
N LEU A 209 -20.14 -8.85 3.32
CA LEU A 209 -21.20 -8.76 4.33
C LEU A 209 -22.37 -9.71 4.06
N GLU A 210 -22.50 -10.20 2.83
CA GLU A 210 -23.53 -11.17 2.44
C GLU A 210 -23.06 -12.60 2.71
N LYS A 211 -21.74 -12.84 2.66
CA LYS A 211 -21.13 -14.15 2.95
C LYS A 211 -20.81 -14.35 4.43
N VAL A 212 -20.60 -13.29 5.20
CA VAL A 212 -20.18 -13.37 6.61
C VAL A 212 -20.92 -12.34 7.46
N ALA A 213 -21.44 -12.78 8.60
CA ALA A 213 -22.03 -11.90 9.60
C ALA A 213 -20.93 -11.05 10.27
N LEU A 214 -20.98 -9.74 10.05
CA LEU A 214 -20.01 -8.78 10.54
C LEU A 214 -20.71 -7.58 11.18
N THR A 215 -20.29 -7.23 12.39
CA THR A 215 -20.83 -6.07 13.11
C THR A 215 -19.91 -4.86 12.90
N PRO A 216 -20.42 -3.72 12.42
CA PRO A 216 -19.62 -2.50 12.30
C PRO A 216 -19.03 -2.09 13.65
N LEU A 217 -17.77 -1.66 13.68
CA LEU A 217 -17.20 -1.06 14.89
C LEU A 217 -17.79 0.33 15.12
N GLU A 218 -18.09 0.66 16.38
CA GLU A 218 -18.64 1.96 16.78
C GLU A 218 -17.70 3.11 16.40
N THR A 219 -16.40 2.93 16.60
CA THR A 219 -15.38 3.92 16.26
C THR A 219 -14.74 3.60 14.92
N GLN A 220 -14.93 4.51 13.96
CA GLN A 220 -14.28 4.47 12.65
C GLN A 220 -13.17 5.55 12.60
N GLU A 221 -11.99 5.20 12.08
CA GLU A 221 -10.94 6.20 11.82
C GLU A 221 -11.34 7.01 10.58
N LYS A 222 -11.59 8.32 10.73
CA LYS A 222 -12.07 9.20 9.65
C LYS A 222 -11.19 9.12 8.40
N SER A 223 -9.87 9.19 8.53
CA SER A 223 -8.96 9.15 7.37
C SER A 223 -8.57 7.73 6.91
N SER A 224 -9.13 6.67 7.52
CA SER A 224 -8.92 5.29 7.07
C SER A 224 -9.79 5.02 5.82
N PRO A 225 -9.23 4.41 4.76
CA PRO A 225 -10.03 4.03 3.60
C PRO A 225 -10.87 2.78 3.88
N ALA A 226 -10.60 2.08 4.98
CA ALA A 226 -11.30 0.87 5.39
C ALA A 226 -12.41 1.22 6.39
N ARG A 227 -13.63 0.78 6.13
CA ARG A 227 -14.68 0.68 7.15
C ARG A 227 -14.48 -0.61 7.92
N LEU A 228 -14.42 -0.52 9.25
CA LEU A 228 -14.02 -1.61 10.12
C LEU A 228 -15.23 -2.31 10.74
N TYR A 229 -15.10 -3.63 10.86
CA TYR A 229 -16.07 -4.56 11.40
C TYR A 229 -15.37 -5.55 12.32
N THR A 230 -16.14 -6.21 13.18
CA THR A 230 -15.72 -7.38 13.93
C THR A 230 -16.59 -8.58 13.55
N ALA A 231 -15.96 -9.76 13.51
CA ALA A 231 -16.70 -11.01 13.49
C ALA A 231 -16.93 -11.50 14.93
N GLU A 232 -17.86 -12.43 15.11
CA GLU A 232 -18.09 -13.08 16.40
C GLU A 232 -16.80 -13.77 16.89
N ASN A 233 -16.45 -13.57 18.16
CA ASN A 233 -15.24 -14.13 18.79
C ASN A 233 -13.91 -13.78 18.09
N ALA A 234 -13.87 -12.71 17.29
CA ALA A 234 -12.64 -12.26 16.64
C ALA A 234 -11.69 -11.55 17.61
N ILE A 235 -10.41 -11.91 17.57
CA ILE A 235 -9.32 -11.18 18.23
C ILE A 235 -8.91 -9.99 17.35
N GLY A 236 -8.87 -10.24 16.05
CA GLY A 236 -8.59 -9.29 14.99
C GLY A 236 -9.83 -8.55 14.48
N ARG A 237 -9.67 -7.83 13.37
CA ARG A 237 -10.76 -7.04 12.78
C ARG A 237 -10.85 -7.25 11.28
N VAL A 238 -12.06 -7.15 10.74
CA VAL A 238 -12.30 -7.15 9.29
C VAL A 238 -12.46 -5.71 8.81
N GLY A 239 -12.00 -5.40 7.61
CA GLY A 239 -12.22 -4.06 7.04
C GLY A 239 -12.44 -4.12 5.55
N LEU A 240 -13.34 -3.26 5.08
CA LEU A 240 -13.73 -3.19 3.67
C LEU A 240 -13.20 -1.89 3.07
N ILE A 241 -12.35 -1.99 2.06
CA ILE A 241 -11.79 -0.85 1.32
C ILE A 241 -12.48 -0.80 -0.04
N ARG A 242 -13.31 0.22 -0.23
CA ARG A 242 -14.31 0.29 -1.31
C ARG A 242 -14.07 1.46 -2.29
N PRO A 243 -12.88 1.56 -2.93
CA PRO A 243 -12.51 2.71 -3.74
C PRO A 243 -13.46 2.95 -4.92
N LEU A 244 -14.17 1.91 -5.39
CA LEU A 244 -15.11 2.03 -6.50
C LEU A 244 -16.53 2.23 -5.95
N SER A 245 -17.01 1.31 -5.11
CA SER A 245 -18.41 1.34 -4.66
C SER A 245 -18.70 2.33 -3.52
N CYS A 246 -17.69 2.93 -2.87
CA CYS A 246 -17.88 3.93 -1.82
C CYS A 246 -16.67 4.88 -1.69
N ARG A 247 -16.79 6.09 -2.26
CA ARG A 247 -15.69 7.06 -2.32
C ARG A 247 -15.40 7.68 -0.94
N PHE A 248 -14.13 7.68 -0.54
CA PHE A 248 -13.61 8.29 0.70
C PHE A 248 -12.64 9.45 0.40
N CYS A 249 -12.77 10.11 -0.76
CA CYS A 249 -11.84 11.16 -1.19
C CYS A 249 -11.91 12.43 -0.33
N HIS A 250 -13.07 12.74 0.26
CA HIS A 250 -13.25 13.90 1.15
C HIS A 250 -12.45 13.76 2.45
N GLU A 251 -12.12 12.53 2.88
CA GLU A 251 -11.29 12.24 4.06
C GLU A 251 -9.83 11.88 3.68
N CYS A 252 -9.45 12.05 2.39
CA CYS A 252 -8.14 11.60 1.90
C CYS A 252 -7.00 12.53 2.33
N ASN A 253 -6.08 11.98 3.11
CA ASN A 253 -4.94 12.67 3.71
C ASN A 253 -3.58 12.31 3.07
N ARG A 254 -3.59 11.71 1.88
CA ARG A 254 -2.41 11.00 1.31
C ARG A 254 -1.73 11.75 0.17
N LEU A 255 -0.40 11.69 0.16
CA LEU A 255 0.47 11.94 -0.99
C LEU A 255 1.31 10.69 -1.29
N ARG A 256 1.82 10.58 -2.52
CA ARG A 256 2.55 9.40 -3.00
C ARG A 256 3.82 9.84 -3.71
N LEU A 257 4.96 9.33 -3.29
CA LEU A 257 6.23 9.49 -3.96
C LEU A 257 6.57 8.19 -4.69
N THR A 258 6.77 8.26 -6.00
CA THR A 258 7.22 7.12 -6.81
C THR A 258 8.74 6.95 -6.72
N SER A 259 9.25 5.79 -7.14
CA SER A 259 10.68 5.46 -7.05
C SER A 259 11.58 6.30 -7.97
N ASP A 260 11.01 6.89 -9.02
CA ASP A 260 11.64 7.84 -9.94
C ASP A 260 11.45 9.31 -9.55
N GLY A 261 10.89 9.57 -8.36
CA GLY A 261 10.78 10.91 -7.77
C GLY A 261 9.62 11.75 -8.26
N GLN A 262 8.56 11.11 -8.76
CA GLN A 262 7.31 11.79 -9.09
C GLN A 262 6.40 11.83 -7.86
N LEU A 263 6.02 13.04 -7.44
CA LEU A 263 5.05 13.25 -6.38
C LEU A 263 3.64 13.30 -6.95
N LYS A 264 2.80 12.36 -6.54
CA LYS A 264 1.42 12.20 -6.99
C LYS A 264 0.44 12.59 -5.88
N PRO A 265 -0.50 13.50 -6.15
CA PRO A 265 -1.52 13.87 -5.16
C PRO A 265 -2.67 12.85 -5.06
N CYS A 266 -2.81 11.97 -6.04
CA CYS A 266 -3.84 10.92 -6.09
C CYS A 266 -3.28 9.62 -6.69
N LEU A 267 -3.80 8.47 -6.24
CA LEU A 267 -3.47 7.16 -6.81
C LEU A 267 -3.98 7.02 -8.26
N LEU A 268 -5.19 7.50 -8.50
CA LEU A 268 -5.97 7.26 -9.72
C LEU A 268 -5.90 8.43 -10.70
N SER A 269 -4.82 9.20 -10.66
CA SER A 269 -4.60 10.34 -11.54
C SER A 269 -3.19 10.26 -12.14
N ASP A 270 -3.03 10.63 -13.41
CA ASP A 270 -1.72 10.76 -14.04
C ASP A 270 -0.96 12.01 -13.61
N LEU A 271 -1.64 12.95 -12.94
CA LEU A 271 -1.01 14.11 -12.36
C LEU A 271 0.16 13.71 -11.45
N SER A 272 1.30 14.35 -11.69
CA SER A 272 2.54 14.18 -10.95
C SER A 272 3.39 15.44 -11.05
N ILE A 273 4.25 15.65 -10.06
CA ILE A 273 5.24 16.72 -10.03
C ILE A 273 6.61 16.09 -9.80
N ASP A 274 7.58 16.43 -10.63
CA ASP A 274 8.94 15.95 -10.50
C ASP A 274 9.65 16.62 -9.31
N LEU A 275 10.09 15.81 -8.36
CA LEU A 275 10.96 16.24 -7.25
C LEU A 275 12.41 15.82 -7.44
N LYS A 276 12.71 14.90 -8.36
CA LYS A 276 14.06 14.36 -8.54
C LYS A 276 14.99 15.40 -9.16
N THR A 277 14.56 16.02 -10.26
CA THR A 277 15.36 17.03 -10.96
C THR A 277 15.70 18.22 -10.05
N PRO A 278 14.73 18.91 -9.41
CA PRO A 278 15.04 20.04 -8.53
C PRO A 278 15.90 19.62 -7.33
N LEU A 279 15.67 18.43 -6.75
CA LEU A 279 16.51 17.93 -5.65
C LEU A 279 17.98 17.82 -6.07
N ARG A 280 18.24 17.23 -7.24
CA ARG A 280 19.61 17.04 -7.76
C ARG A 280 20.27 18.33 -8.17
N ASN A 281 19.49 19.33 -8.55
CA ASN A 281 19.97 20.69 -8.81
C ASN A 281 20.25 21.49 -7.52
N GLY A 282 19.92 20.95 -6.34
CA GLY A 282 20.04 21.64 -5.07
C GLY A 282 18.99 22.75 -4.87
N GLU A 283 17.85 22.65 -5.55
CA GLU A 283 16.75 23.60 -5.45
C GLU A 283 15.89 23.35 -4.20
N ASP A 284 15.19 24.39 -3.73
CA ASP A 284 14.17 24.23 -2.69
C ASP A 284 12.95 23.48 -3.24
N LEU A 285 12.56 22.40 -2.56
CA LEU A 285 11.42 21.57 -2.95
C LEU A 285 10.08 22.08 -2.41
N GLN A 286 10.06 23.05 -1.49
CA GLN A 286 8.82 23.58 -0.91
C GLN A 286 7.82 24.09 -1.96
N PRO A 287 8.22 24.84 -3.01
CA PRO A 287 7.28 25.29 -4.05
C PRO A 287 6.61 24.13 -4.81
N TYR A 288 7.32 23.02 -5.01
CA TYR A 288 6.81 21.83 -5.69
C TYR A 288 5.79 21.08 -4.82
N LEU A 289 6.01 21.05 -3.51
CA LEU A 289 5.08 20.51 -2.53
C LEU A 289 3.79 21.33 -2.49
N ASP A 290 3.90 22.65 -2.39
CA ASP A 290 2.73 23.56 -2.35
C ASP A 290 1.90 23.45 -3.63
N ARG A 291 2.57 23.40 -4.80
CA ARG A 291 1.91 23.14 -6.09
C ARG A 291 1.22 21.78 -6.13
N THR A 292 1.77 20.75 -5.50
CA THR A 292 1.13 19.43 -5.47
C THR A 292 -0.12 19.43 -4.62
N LEU A 293 -0.11 20.14 -3.49
CA LEU A 293 -1.27 20.30 -2.62
C LEU A 293 -2.39 21.08 -3.33
N SER A 294 -2.07 22.13 -4.08
CA SER A 294 -3.06 22.89 -4.85
C SER A 294 -3.66 22.10 -6.02
N LEU A 295 -2.90 21.16 -6.61
CA LEU A 295 -3.41 20.33 -7.71
C LEU A 295 -4.09 19.05 -7.23
N LYS A 296 -4.16 18.78 -5.92
CA LYS A 296 -4.80 17.58 -5.40
C LYS A 296 -6.30 17.62 -5.73
N PRO A 297 -6.84 16.64 -6.48
CA PRO A 297 -8.23 16.68 -6.92
C PRO A 297 -9.19 16.44 -5.75
N GLU A 298 -10.42 16.96 -5.86
CA GLU A 298 -11.48 16.72 -4.87
C GLU A 298 -11.79 15.22 -4.74
N LYS A 299 -11.96 14.54 -5.88
CA LYS A 299 -12.26 13.11 -6.00
C LYS A 299 -11.62 12.52 -7.26
N HIS A 300 -11.52 11.19 -7.32
CA HIS A 300 -11.15 10.48 -8.55
C HIS A 300 -12.37 10.25 -9.45
N HIS A 301 -12.11 10.06 -10.74
CA HIS A 301 -13.10 9.88 -11.80
C HIS A 301 -12.94 8.53 -12.53
N VAL A 302 -12.45 7.51 -11.83
CA VAL A 302 -12.16 6.17 -12.39
C VAL A 302 -13.36 5.50 -13.08
N GLU A 303 -14.58 5.79 -12.62
CA GLU A 303 -15.82 5.26 -13.22
C GLU A 303 -16.14 5.90 -14.58
N GLU A 304 -15.62 7.10 -14.84
CA GLU A 304 -15.75 7.83 -16.10
C GLU A 304 -14.68 7.41 -17.12
N GLY A 305 -13.91 6.36 -16.82
CA GLY A 305 -12.78 5.89 -17.64
C GLY A 305 -11.47 6.63 -17.38
N ASN A 306 -11.48 7.66 -16.54
CA ASN A 306 -10.31 8.46 -16.17
C ASN A 306 -9.53 7.78 -15.02
N SER A 307 -8.73 6.77 -15.37
CA SER A 307 -7.78 6.09 -14.47
C SER A 307 -6.35 6.43 -14.86
N THR A 308 -5.39 6.11 -13.99
CA THR A 308 -3.97 6.31 -14.28
C THR A 308 -3.47 5.27 -15.30
N SER A 309 -2.65 5.74 -16.24
CA SER A 309 -1.93 4.90 -17.21
C SER A 309 -0.77 4.13 -16.57
N LEU A 310 -0.28 4.60 -15.42
CA LEU A 310 0.80 3.95 -14.68
C LEU A 310 0.32 2.63 -14.06
N PRO A 311 1.16 1.58 -14.05
CA PRO A 311 0.83 0.32 -13.39
C PRO A 311 0.90 0.44 -11.86
N MET A 312 0.10 -0.37 -11.15
CA MET A 312 -0.03 -0.32 -9.68
C MET A 312 1.32 -0.40 -8.94
N HIS A 313 2.23 -1.26 -9.40
CA HIS A 313 3.54 -1.47 -8.76
C HIS A 313 4.45 -0.23 -8.77
N ARG A 314 4.21 0.77 -9.63
CA ARG A 314 5.02 2.01 -9.64
C ARG A 314 4.50 3.06 -8.65
N ILE A 315 3.20 3.04 -8.38
CA ILE A 315 2.48 4.07 -7.62
C ILE A 315 2.34 3.69 -6.13
N GLY A 316 2.64 2.44 -5.79
CA GLY A 316 2.59 1.86 -4.45
C GLY A 316 1.18 1.48 -3.99
N GLY A 317 0.86 0.19 -4.00
CA GLY A 317 -0.43 -0.37 -3.56
C GLY A 317 -0.77 -0.13 -2.09
#